data_AF-A0A1R1CT28-F1
#
_entry.id   AF-A0A1R1CT28-F1
#
_cell.length_a   1.000
_cell.length_b   1.000
_cell.length_c   1.000
_cell.angle_alpha   90.00
_cell.angle_beta   90.00
_cell.angle_gamma   90.00
#
_symmetry.space_group_name_H-M   'P 1'
#
loop_
_entity.id
_entity.type
_entity.pdbx_description
1 polymer ?
#
loop_
_entity_poly.entity_id
_entity_poly.type
_entity_poly.pdbx_seq_one_letter_code
_entity_poly.pdbx_strand_id
1 'polypeptide(L)'
;MKTGLKPVLWSCAALLLLLSLAVPVLNLISLLLMMLPLVVLYTTLPPKSFGLHMLAVWVLAFVIGGPATLIIGLFFLIPSIVMGYLYMKQATASRVVRSVGVVILAQLMLELLIFEIFLDISLLKEMGTIVRSTFADLMTQGLIPSDWDSSLTEIVIQTMINSIPVVFIMMAFGYTVITQFMARRLVRWSGGPATPRFTRAREWRLPRLLVVLYLITYVMELFSSTTSSSFFSVALLNLLPLLSYLFAFQAVGFFFFLAHQRGWNKAIPVLIAIPVLLFPPLSIIGVLDTAFPIRKSFTKP
;
A
#
# COMPACT_ATOMS: atom_id res chain seq x y z
N MET A 1 25.81 9.04 27.13
CA MET A 1 24.52 8.76 26.47
C MET A 1 23.87 7.59 27.21
N LYS A 2 22.71 7.76 27.85
CA LYS A 2 21.96 6.60 28.39
C LYS A 2 21.23 5.93 27.23
N THR A 3 21.94 5.19 26.38
CA THR A 3 21.31 4.35 25.36
C THR A 3 20.65 3.18 26.07
N GLY A 4 19.35 3.30 26.35
CA GLY A 4 18.58 2.17 26.87
C GLY A 4 18.67 0.96 25.92
N LEU A 5 18.41 -0.25 26.43
CA LEU A 5 18.45 -1.49 25.65
C LEU A 5 17.51 -1.46 24.43
N LYS A 6 16.39 -0.73 24.53
CA LYS A 6 15.32 -0.68 23.51
C LYS A 6 15.80 -0.16 22.14
N PRO A 7 16.47 1.01 22.04
CA PRO A 7 17.09 1.46 20.78
C PRO A 7 17.99 0.44 20.11
N VAL A 8 18.84 -0.25 20.87
CA VAL A 8 19.75 -1.26 20.31
C VAL A 8 18.95 -2.42 19.72
N LEU A 9 17.93 -2.92 20.45
CA LEU A 9 17.04 -3.97 19.96
C LEU A 9 16.33 -3.57 18.65
N TRP A 10 15.86 -2.33 18.54
CA TRP A 10 15.22 -1.86 17.31
C TRP A 10 16.21 -1.71 16.15
N SER A 11 17.46 -1.36 16.41
CA SER A 11 18.51 -1.37 15.37
C SER A 11 18.85 -2.79 14.92
N CYS A 12 18.96 -3.74 15.84
CA CYS A 12 19.11 -5.15 15.48
C CYS A 12 17.91 -5.64 14.68
N ALA A 13 16.68 -5.27 15.06
CA ALA A 13 15.48 -5.60 14.30
C ALA A 13 15.52 -5.00 12.88
N ALA A 14 15.92 -3.73 12.72
CA ALA A 14 16.09 -3.12 11.40
C ALA A 14 17.11 -3.86 10.54
N LEU A 15 18.26 -4.22 11.10
CA LEU A 15 19.29 -5.00 10.40
C LEU A 15 18.78 -6.38 9.98
N LEU A 16 18.16 -7.12 10.90
CA LEU A 16 17.63 -8.45 10.63
C LEU A 16 16.55 -8.42 9.55
N LEU A 17 15.60 -7.48 9.65
CA LEU A 17 14.54 -7.31 8.64
C LEU A 17 15.11 -6.95 7.27
N LEU A 18 16.14 -6.10 7.22
CA LEU A 18 16.79 -5.74 5.95
C LEU A 18 17.49 -6.93 5.32
N LEU A 19 18.21 -7.74 6.10
CA LEU A 19 18.91 -8.92 5.61
C LEU A 19 17.93 -10.05 5.23
N SER A 20 16.81 -10.19 5.94
CA SER A 20 15.81 -11.21 5.63
C SER A 20 14.97 -10.91 4.39
N LEU A 21 15.09 -9.72 3.79
CA LEU A 21 14.54 -9.44 2.46
C LEU A 21 15.20 -10.28 1.35
N ALA A 22 16.44 -10.75 1.56
CA ALA A 22 17.11 -11.65 0.62
C ALA A 22 16.66 -13.12 0.74
N VAL A 23 15.93 -13.47 1.81
CA VAL A 23 15.51 -14.85 2.06
C VAL A 23 14.06 -15.02 1.58
N PRO A 24 13.79 -15.96 0.64
CA PRO A 24 12.42 -16.26 0.20
C PRO A 24 11.50 -16.58 1.38
N VAL A 25 10.20 -16.25 1.24
CA VAL A 25 9.17 -16.37 2.29
C VAL A 25 9.32 -15.34 3.41
N LEU A 26 10.52 -15.18 3.97
CA LEU A 26 10.79 -14.16 5.00
C LEU A 26 10.71 -12.74 4.43
N ASN A 27 11.05 -12.56 3.16
CA ASN A 27 11.00 -11.28 2.47
C ASN A 27 9.64 -10.59 2.55
N LEU A 28 8.53 -11.31 2.44
CA LEU A 28 7.17 -10.73 2.51
C LEU A 28 6.87 -10.14 3.89
N ILE A 29 7.20 -10.88 4.94
CA ILE A 29 7.03 -10.42 6.33
C ILE A 29 7.98 -9.26 6.60
N SER A 30 9.21 -9.36 6.10
CA SER A 30 10.24 -8.33 6.27
C SER A 30 9.81 -7.02 5.63
N LEU A 31 9.32 -7.08 4.40
CA LEU A 31 8.81 -5.94 3.65
C LEU A 31 7.67 -5.27 4.40
N LEU A 32 6.76 -6.04 5.00
CA LEU A 32 5.63 -5.50 5.77
C LEU A 32 6.07 -4.77 7.06
N LEU A 33 7.14 -5.24 7.69
CA LEU A 33 7.59 -4.76 9.00
C LEU A 33 8.75 -3.76 8.93
N MET A 34 9.37 -3.56 7.76
CA MET A 34 10.64 -2.86 7.61
C MET A 34 10.62 -1.41 8.12
N MET A 35 9.53 -0.69 7.87
CA MET A 35 9.38 0.70 8.35
C MET A 35 9.25 0.78 9.88
N LEU A 36 8.76 -0.26 10.56
CA LEU A 36 8.44 -0.22 11.98
C LEU A 36 9.63 0.13 12.88
N PRO A 37 10.78 -0.59 12.84
CA PRO A 37 11.94 -0.23 13.66
C PRO A 37 12.45 1.17 13.33
N LEU A 38 12.42 1.58 12.05
CA LEU A 38 12.93 2.87 11.60
C LEU A 38 12.08 4.04 12.14
N VAL A 39 10.75 3.92 12.07
CA VAL A 39 9.82 4.91 12.64
C VAL A 39 9.99 4.99 14.17
N VAL A 40 10.16 3.84 14.84
CA VAL A 40 10.36 3.81 16.29
C VAL A 40 11.67 4.48 16.69
N LEU A 41 12.78 4.15 16.01
CA LEU A 41 14.08 4.76 16.28
C LEU A 41 14.05 6.27 16.05
N TYR A 42 13.46 6.72 14.94
CA TYR A 42 13.35 8.14 14.64
C TYR A 42 12.55 8.92 15.71
N THR A 43 11.48 8.33 16.23
CA THR A 43 10.58 9.01 17.19
C THR A 43 11.04 8.95 18.64
N THR A 44 11.99 8.08 18.97
CA THR A 44 12.46 7.85 20.35
C THR A 44 13.89 8.33 20.61
N LEU A 45 14.68 8.55 19.56
CA LEU A 45 16.06 9.00 19.67
C LEU A 45 16.23 10.47 19.25
N PRO A 46 17.22 11.19 19.82
CA PRO A 46 17.64 12.47 19.27
C PRO A 46 18.27 12.26 17.87
N PRO A 47 18.19 13.25 16.96
CA PRO A 47 18.64 13.11 15.56
C PRO A 47 20.07 12.57 15.39
N LYS A 48 21.02 13.04 16.21
CA LYS A 48 22.41 12.56 16.19
C LYS A 48 22.52 11.07 16.52
N SER A 49 21.77 10.61 17.53
CA SER A 49 21.77 9.19 17.93
C SER A 49 21.06 8.34 16.90
N PHE A 50 19.94 8.81 16.33
CA PHE A 50 19.27 8.14 15.23
C PHE A 50 20.22 7.90 14.05
N GLY A 51 20.95 8.94 13.62
CA GLY A 51 21.93 8.83 12.54
C GLY A 51 23.03 7.79 12.83
N LEU A 52 23.56 7.75 14.06
CA LEU A 52 24.57 6.77 14.45
C LEU A 52 24.03 5.33 14.39
N HIS A 53 22.80 5.11 14.86
CA HIS A 53 22.17 3.79 14.80
C HIS A 53 21.90 3.36 13.35
N MET A 54 21.45 4.27 12.48
CA MET A 54 21.23 3.97 11.05
C MET A 54 22.53 3.69 10.32
N LEU A 55 23.58 4.45 10.60
CA LEU A 55 24.91 4.22 10.04
C LEU A 55 25.42 2.82 10.40
N ALA A 56 25.31 2.42 11.66
CA ALA A 56 25.70 1.08 12.09
C ALA A 56 24.90 -0.02 11.38
N VAL A 57 23.57 0.14 11.26
CA VAL A 57 22.71 -0.81 10.54
C VAL A 57 23.12 -0.92 9.08
N TRP A 58 23.36 0.20 8.38
CA TRP A 58 23.75 0.17 6.98
C TRP A 58 25.15 -0.36 6.72
N VAL A 59 26.14 -0.02 7.54
CA VAL A 59 27.50 -0.56 7.40
C VAL A 59 27.46 -2.08 7.56
N LEU A 60 26.76 -2.58 8.58
CA LEU A 60 26.62 -4.02 8.79
C LEU A 60 25.82 -4.69 7.66
N ALA A 61 24.72 -4.08 7.21
CA ALA A 61 23.93 -4.61 6.10
C ALA A 61 24.74 -4.67 4.79
N PHE A 62 25.56 -3.65 4.52
CA PHE A 62 26.44 -3.63 3.36
C PHE A 62 27.51 -4.73 3.42
N VAL A 63 28.17 -4.90 4.55
CA VAL A 63 29.22 -5.93 4.71
C VAL A 63 28.64 -7.34 4.57
N ILE A 64 27.42 -7.57 5.07
CA ILE A 64 26.82 -8.91 5.09
C ILE A 64 26.04 -9.21 3.80
N GLY A 65 25.19 -8.28 3.35
CA GLY A 65 24.25 -8.48 2.25
C GLY A 65 24.61 -7.73 0.96
N GLY A 66 25.71 -6.98 0.94
CA GLY A 66 26.22 -6.30 -0.26
C GLY A 66 25.51 -4.96 -0.59
N PRO A 67 25.89 -4.34 -1.72
CA PRO A 67 25.48 -2.97 -2.08
C PRO A 67 23.97 -2.79 -2.27
N ALA A 68 23.25 -3.82 -2.73
CA ALA A 68 21.80 -3.75 -2.93
C ALA A 68 21.03 -3.42 -1.64
N THR A 69 21.55 -3.84 -0.48
CA THR A 69 20.93 -3.54 0.83
C THR A 69 20.88 -2.06 1.15
N LEU A 70 21.80 -1.26 0.60
CA LEU A 70 21.82 0.19 0.81
C LEU A 70 20.66 0.87 0.07
N ILE A 71 20.41 0.46 -1.18
CA ILE A 71 19.31 0.98 -2.00
C ILE A 71 17.97 0.65 -1.34
N ILE A 72 17.77 -0.62 -0.98
CA ILE A 72 16.56 -1.10 -0.31
C ILE A 72 16.37 -0.42 1.05
N GLY A 73 17.45 -0.31 1.84
CA GLY A 73 17.41 0.36 3.14
C GLY A 73 17.06 1.84 3.01
N LEU A 74 17.57 2.54 2.00
CA LEU A 74 17.25 3.93 1.70
C LEU A 74 15.78 4.11 1.31
N PHE A 75 15.23 3.19 0.50
CA PHE A 75 13.82 3.19 0.13
C PHE A 75 12.91 3.20 1.36
N PHE A 76 13.18 2.35 2.36
CA PHE A 76 12.35 2.30 3.57
C PHE A 76 12.67 3.39 4.60
N LEU A 77 13.89 3.94 4.60
CA LEU A 77 14.30 4.97 5.55
C LEU A 77 13.53 6.28 5.34
N ILE A 78 13.45 6.76 4.10
CA ILE A 78 12.82 8.05 3.76
C ILE A 78 11.36 8.14 4.25
N PRO A 79 10.45 7.20 3.92
CA PRO A 79 9.05 7.28 4.36
C PRO A 79 8.93 7.06 5.87
N SER A 80 9.87 6.32 6.48
CA SER A 80 9.91 6.11 7.93
C SER A 80 10.24 7.39 8.68
N ILE A 81 11.21 8.17 8.18
CA ILE A 81 11.55 9.49 8.70
C ILE A 81 10.35 10.43 8.57
N VAL A 82 9.69 10.45 7.40
CA VAL A 82 8.51 11.31 7.18
C VAL A 82 7.37 10.93 8.15
N MET A 83 7.08 9.64 8.30
CA MET A 83 6.07 9.15 9.25
C MET A 83 6.44 9.54 10.69
N GLY A 84 7.69 9.29 11.10
CA GLY A 84 8.19 9.63 12.43
C GLY A 84 8.14 11.13 12.73
N TYR A 85 8.51 11.96 11.76
CA TYR A 85 8.42 13.42 11.88
C TYR A 85 6.97 13.88 12.08
N LEU A 86 6.02 13.34 11.31
CA LEU A 86 4.61 13.66 11.45
C LEU A 86 4.03 13.18 12.79
N TYR A 87 4.54 12.07 13.35
CA TYR A 87 4.19 11.63 14.71
C TYR A 87 4.65 12.61 15.76
N MET A 88 5.90 13.11 15.66
CA MET A 88 6.42 14.12 16.58
C MET A 88 5.60 15.42 16.50
N LYS A 89 5.11 15.78 15.30
CA LYS A 89 4.22 16.93 15.07
C LYS A 89 2.75 16.70 15.41
N GLN A 90 2.38 15.54 15.95
CA GLN A 90 0.99 15.20 16.29
C GLN A 90 0.02 15.35 15.10
N ALA A 91 0.49 15.09 13.89
CA ALA A 91 -0.32 15.17 12.69
C ALA A 91 -1.46 14.13 12.73
N THR A 92 -2.64 14.50 12.22
CA THR A 92 -3.78 13.57 12.13
C THR A 92 -3.43 12.33 11.31
N ALA A 93 -4.03 11.17 11.64
CA ALA A 93 -3.75 9.92 10.94
C ALA A 93 -3.96 10.03 9.41
N SER A 94 -5.00 10.75 8.98
CA SER A 94 -5.26 11.02 7.56
C SER A 94 -4.21 11.90 6.89
N ARG A 95 -3.56 12.81 7.63
CA ARG A 95 -2.41 13.57 7.11
C ARG A 95 -1.17 12.68 7.00
N VAL A 96 -0.93 11.80 7.97
CA VAL A 96 0.18 10.85 7.91
C VAL A 96 0.05 9.94 6.70
N VAL A 97 -1.12 9.31 6.52
CA VAL A 97 -1.31 8.36 5.41
C VAL A 97 -1.21 9.01 4.04
N ARG A 98 -1.76 10.21 3.86
CA ARG A 98 -1.60 10.96 2.60
C ARG A 98 -0.13 11.33 2.34
N SER A 99 0.55 11.89 3.33
CA SER A 99 1.91 12.40 3.11
C SER A 99 2.91 11.25 2.89
N VAL A 100 2.85 10.22 3.72
CA VAL A 100 3.74 9.06 3.60
C VAL A 100 3.40 8.25 2.36
N GLY A 101 2.11 8.07 2.04
CA GLY A 101 1.70 7.39 0.81
C GLY A 101 2.22 8.09 -0.45
N VAL A 102 2.14 9.43 -0.50
CA VAL A 102 2.71 10.21 -1.62
C VAL A 102 4.23 10.07 -1.68
N VAL A 103 4.93 10.04 -0.55
CA VAL A 103 6.38 9.83 -0.51
C VAL A 103 6.75 8.46 -1.06
N ILE A 104 6.06 7.40 -0.65
CA ILE A 104 6.29 6.05 -1.17
C ILE A 104 5.99 5.97 -2.67
N LEU A 105 4.88 6.57 -3.12
CA LEU A 105 4.55 6.62 -4.54
C LEU A 105 5.63 7.34 -5.35
N ALA A 106 6.10 8.50 -4.86
CA ALA A 106 7.17 9.25 -5.50
C ALA A 106 8.47 8.45 -5.55
N GLN A 107 8.80 7.68 -4.50
CA GLN A 107 9.96 6.81 -4.49
C GLN A 107 9.84 5.66 -5.49
N LEU A 108 8.68 4.99 -5.57
CA LEU A 108 8.45 3.94 -6.56
C LEU A 108 8.61 4.47 -7.99
N MET A 109 8.07 5.66 -8.28
CA MET A 109 8.23 6.30 -9.58
C MET A 109 9.68 6.73 -9.85
N LEU A 110 10.36 7.26 -8.84
CA LEU A 110 11.76 7.65 -8.93
C LEU A 110 12.66 6.44 -9.17
N GLU A 111 12.38 5.30 -8.54
CA GLU A 111 13.13 4.07 -8.77
C GLU A 111 13.01 3.60 -10.21
N LEU A 112 11.79 3.54 -10.77
CA LEU A 112 11.61 3.21 -12.19
C LEU A 112 12.50 4.06 -13.10
N LEU A 113 12.53 5.37 -12.84
CA LEU A 113 13.35 6.33 -13.59
C LEU A 113 14.85 6.10 -13.38
N ILE A 114 15.27 5.81 -12.14
CA ILE A 114 16.68 5.58 -11.82
C ILE A 114 17.19 4.34 -12.55
N PHE A 115 16.46 3.22 -12.49
CA PHE A 115 16.85 1.99 -13.18
C PHE A 115 16.94 2.20 -14.70
N GLU A 116 15.97 2.90 -15.29
CA GLU A 116 15.94 3.13 -16.72
C GLU A 116 17.05 4.08 -17.18
N ILE A 117 17.24 5.23 -16.53
CA ILE A 117 18.18 6.26 -16.98
C ILE A 117 19.63 5.95 -16.61
N PHE A 118 19.87 5.49 -15.37
CA PHE A 118 21.24 5.35 -14.86
C PHE A 118 21.82 3.94 -15.02
N LEU A 119 20.96 2.92 -15.11
CA LEU A 119 21.40 1.53 -15.25
C LEU A 119 21.07 0.93 -16.63
N ASP A 120 20.37 1.66 -17.50
CA ASP A 120 19.87 1.19 -18.80
C ASP A 120 18.98 -0.06 -18.67
N ILE A 121 18.30 -0.19 -17.53
CA ILE A 121 17.41 -1.32 -17.21
C ILE A 121 15.97 -0.81 -17.20
N SER A 122 15.20 -1.14 -18.23
CA SER A 122 13.77 -0.87 -18.26
C SER A 122 13.01 -1.99 -17.54
N LEU A 123 12.64 -1.74 -16.28
CA LEU A 123 11.86 -2.68 -15.47
C LEU A 123 10.52 -3.05 -16.12
N LEU A 124 9.91 -2.14 -16.88
CA LEU A 124 8.68 -2.39 -17.63
C LEU A 124 8.90 -3.40 -18.77
N LYS A 125 9.99 -3.25 -19.52
CA LYS A 125 10.34 -4.20 -20.59
C LYS A 125 10.64 -5.57 -20.01
N GLU A 126 11.40 -5.62 -18.92
CA GLU A 126 11.76 -6.90 -18.29
C GLU A 126 10.59 -7.63 -17.67
N MET A 127 9.64 -6.90 -17.08
CA MET A 127 8.36 -7.50 -16.70
C MET A 127 7.66 -8.14 -17.91
N GLY A 128 7.64 -7.45 -19.06
CA GLY A 128 7.13 -8.01 -20.31
C GLY A 128 7.89 -9.26 -20.76
N THR A 129 9.22 -9.25 -20.73
CA THR A 129 10.06 -10.42 -21.06
C THR A 129 9.74 -11.62 -20.18
N ILE A 130 9.66 -11.41 -18.86
CA ILE A 130 9.32 -12.47 -17.89
C ILE A 130 7.94 -13.06 -18.19
N VAL A 131 6.92 -12.21 -18.40
CA VAL A 131 5.58 -12.68 -18.74
C VAL A 131 5.58 -13.47 -20.05
N ARG A 132 6.23 -12.97 -21.12
CA ARG A 132 6.34 -13.71 -22.40
C ARG A 132 6.98 -15.08 -22.22
N SER A 133 8.10 -15.15 -21.50
CA SER A 133 8.78 -16.43 -21.23
C SER A 133 7.90 -17.39 -20.43
N THR A 134 7.18 -16.89 -19.42
CA THR A 134 6.30 -17.70 -18.57
C THR A 134 5.16 -18.30 -19.39
N PHE A 135 4.50 -17.49 -20.23
CA PHE A 135 3.42 -17.98 -21.09
C PHE A 135 3.93 -18.94 -22.18
N ALA A 136 5.11 -18.70 -22.74
CA ALA A 136 5.75 -19.63 -23.68
C ALA A 136 5.99 -21.00 -23.03
N ASP A 137 6.55 -21.03 -21.81
CA ASP A 137 6.81 -22.27 -21.08
C ASP A 137 5.50 -23.02 -20.78
N LEU A 138 4.48 -22.31 -20.31
CA LEU A 138 3.17 -22.91 -20.01
C LEU A 138 2.47 -23.46 -21.27
N MET A 139 2.62 -22.80 -22.42
CA MET A 139 2.13 -23.31 -23.71
C MET A 139 2.85 -24.60 -24.10
N THR A 140 4.18 -24.67 -23.96
CA THR A 140 4.93 -25.90 -24.26
C THR A 140 4.55 -27.07 -23.35
N GLN A 141 4.12 -26.79 -22.11
CA GLN A 141 3.65 -27.78 -21.14
C GLN A 141 2.18 -28.18 -21.32
N GLY A 142 1.46 -27.55 -22.26
CA GLY A 142 0.03 -27.81 -22.48
C GLY A 142 -0.87 -27.38 -21.31
N LEU A 143 -0.40 -26.43 -20.49
CA LEU A 143 -1.11 -25.94 -19.29
C LEU A 143 -2.04 -24.76 -19.59
N ILE A 144 -2.10 -24.31 -20.83
CA ILE A 144 -2.90 -23.16 -21.28
C ILE A 144 -3.86 -23.61 -22.41
N PRO A 145 -5.05 -23.01 -22.52
CA PRO A 145 -5.99 -23.30 -23.61
C PRO A 145 -5.37 -23.21 -25.01
N SER A 146 -5.82 -24.07 -25.92
CA SER A 146 -5.29 -24.18 -27.28
C SER A 146 -5.56 -22.97 -28.17
N ASP A 147 -6.54 -22.15 -27.80
CA ASP A 147 -6.89 -20.88 -28.43
C ASP A 147 -6.01 -19.71 -27.95
N TRP A 148 -5.10 -19.96 -27.00
CA TRP A 148 -4.16 -18.94 -26.54
C TRP A 148 -3.04 -18.73 -27.55
N ASP A 149 -2.85 -17.48 -27.97
CA ASP A 149 -1.77 -17.10 -28.87
C ASP A 149 -0.87 -15.98 -28.28
N SER A 150 0.14 -15.61 -29.06
CA SER A 150 1.07 -14.53 -28.69
C SER A 150 0.38 -13.16 -28.60
N SER A 151 -0.73 -12.94 -29.30
CA SER A 151 -1.47 -11.67 -29.27
C SER A 151 -2.19 -11.48 -27.93
N LEU A 152 -2.79 -12.54 -27.37
CA LEU A 152 -3.39 -12.52 -26.04
C LEU A 152 -2.33 -12.26 -24.96
N THR A 153 -1.15 -12.85 -25.12
CA THR A 153 -0.01 -12.61 -24.21
C THR A 153 0.40 -11.13 -24.20
N GLU A 154 0.43 -10.48 -25.36
CA GLU A 154 0.75 -9.04 -25.44
C GLU A 154 -0.36 -8.17 -24.81
N ILE A 155 -1.64 -8.54 -24.97
CA ILE A 155 -2.74 -7.85 -24.28
C ILE A 155 -2.56 -7.93 -22.76
N VAL A 156 -2.23 -9.11 -22.21
CA VAL A 156 -1.97 -9.27 -20.78
C VAL A 156 -0.83 -8.36 -20.32
N ILE A 157 0.28 -8.32 -21.06
CA ILE A 157 1.44 -7.47 -20.74
C ILE A 157 1.05 -6.00 -20.75
N GLN A 158 0.33 -5.55 -21.78
CA GLN A 158 -0.12 -4.16 -21.89
C GLN A 158 -1.08 -3.80 -20.75
N THR A 159 -2.05 -4.66 -20.42
CA THR A 159 -2.94 -4.44 -19.28
C THR A 159 -2.18 -4.39 -17.96
N MET A 160 -1.19 -5.26 -17.74
CA MET A 160 -0.34 -5.24 -16.55
C MET A 160 0.44 -3.93 -16.43
N ILE A 161 1.11 -3.51 -17.51
CA ILE A 161 1.87 -2.25 -17.54
C ILE A 161 0.93 -1.05 -17.30
N ASN A 162 -0.21 -1.01 -17.98
CA ASN A 162 -1.19 0.06 -17.82
C ASN A 162 -1.82 0.08 -16.43
N SER A 163 -1.79 -1.02 -15.67
CA SER A 163 -2.29 -1.11 -14.29
C SER A 163 -1.26 -0.72 -13.23
N ILE A 164 0.00 -0.46 -13.59
CA ILE A 164 1.05 -0.08 -12.64
C ILE A 164 0.65 1.13 -11.77
N PRO A 165 0.03 2.20 -12.31
CA PRO A 165 -0.35 3.35 -11.48
C PRO A 165 -1.30 2.97 -10.34
N VAL A 166 -2.37 2.20 -10.62
CA VAL A 166 -3.30 1.76 -9.57
C VAL A 166 -2.62 0.82 -8.58
N VAL A 167 -1.78 -0.11 -9.05
CA VAL A 167 -1.02 -1.01 -8.18
C VAL A 167 -0.13 -0.22 -7.23
N PHE A 168 0.63 0.75 -7.74
CA PHE A 168 1.52 1.58 -6.93
C PHE A 168 0.75 2.43 -5.90
N ILE A 169 -0.37 3.03 -6.29
CA ILE A 169 -1.23 3.79 -5.37
C ILE A 169 -1.77 2.87 -4.27
N MET A 170 -2.26 1.68 -4.62
CA MET A 170 -2.81 0.72 -3.67
C MET A 170 -1.74 0.15 -2.75
N MET A 171 -0.54 -0.16 -3.25
CA MET A 171 0.61 -0.58 -2.45
C MET A 171 1.04 0.52 -1.48
N ALA A 172 1.22 1.75 -1.96
CA ALA A 172 1.61 2.88 -1.12
C ALA A 172 0.57 3.15 -0.02
N PHE A 173 -0.72 3.15 -0.37
CA PHE A 173 -1.81 3.33 0.58
C PHE A 173 -1.86 2.19 1.61
N GLY A 174 -1.91 0.94 1.14
CA GLY A 174 -2.02 -0.25 1.99
C GLY A 174 -0.83 -0.38 2.94
N TYR A 175 0.38 -0.27 2.42
CA TYR A 175 1.59 -0.35 3.20
C TYR A 175 1.68 0.76 4.25
N THR A 176 1.30 1.99 3.89
CA THR A 176 1.26 3.11 4.83
C THR A 176 0.20 2.91 5.93
N VAL A 177 -1.00 2.42 5.59
CA VAL A 177 -2.07 2.18 6.57
C VAL A 177 -1.69 1.07 7.55
N ILE A 178 -1.10 -0.03 7.06
CA ILE A 178 -0.65 -1.14 7.91
C ILE A 178 0.48 -0.66 8.83
N THR A 179 1.47 0.04 8.29
CA THR A 179 2.57 0.62 9.06
C THR A 179 2.03 1.60 10.11
N GLN A 180 1.11 2.50 9.74
CA GLN A 180 0.46 3.45 10.64
C GLN A 180 -0.23 2.75 11.81
N PHE A 181 -0.93 1.64 11.54
CA PHE A 181 -1.64 0.86 12.55
C PHE A 181 -0.67 0.21 13.55
N MET A 182 0.39 -0.43 13.04
CA MET A 182 1.36 -1.16 13.85
C MET A 182 2.35 -0.22 14.57
N ALA A 183 2.99 0.69 13.84
CA ALA A 183 4.02 1.60 14.35
C ALA A 183 3.50 2.44 15.51
N ARG A 184 2.25 2.91 15.43
CA ARG A 184 1.58 3.64 16.51
C ARG A 184 1.65 2.92 17.86
N ARG A 185 1.46 1.60 17.90
CA ARG A 185 1.52 0.81 19.15
C ARG A 185 2.97 0.67 19.62
N LEU A 186 3.88 0.40 18.69
CA LEU A 186 5.30 0.16 18.96
C LEU A 186 6.04 1.42 19.43
N VAL A 187 5.74 2.58 18.84
CA VAL A 187 6.28 3.88 19.24
C VAL A 187 5.88 4.17 20.69
N ARG A 188 4.60 4.01 21.03
CA ARG A 188 4.11 4.20 22.41
C ARG A 188 4.78 3.24 23.39
N TRP A 189 4.88 1.95 23.04
CA TRP A 189 5.53 0.94 23.88
C TRP A 189 7.03 1.23 24.10
N SER A 190 7.67 1.89 23.13
CA SER A 190 9.07 2.29 23.20
C SER A 190 9.30 3.61 23.92
N GLY A 191 8.25 4.24 24.47
CA GLY A 191 8.35 5.52 25.19
C GLY A 191 8.32 6.75 24.29
N GLY A 192 7.95 6.59 23.02
CA GLY A 192 7.76 7.69 22.08
C GLY A 192 6.45 8.46 22.29
N PRO A 193 6.20 9.51 21.48
CA PRO A 193 5.03 10.37 21.63
C PRO A 193 3.72 9.60 21.43
N ALA A 194 2.64 10.12 22.03
CA ALA A 194 1.30 9.67 21.69
C ALA A 194 1.04 9.95 20.19
N THR A 195 0.45 9.00 19.47
CA THR A 195 0.17 9.16 18.05
C THR A 195 -1.34 9.18 17.79
N PRO A 196 -1.85 10.12 16.97
CA PRO A 196 -3.27 10.20 16.63
C PRO A 196 -3.80 8.91 16.00
N ARG A 197 -5.07 8.58 16.31
CA ARG A 197 -5.77 7.41 15.76
C ARG A 197 -6.57 7.80 14.52
N PHE A 198 -6.85 6.83 13.67
CA PHE A 198 -7.91 6.95 12.69
C PHE A 198 -9.27 7.15 13.37
N THR A 199 -10.17 7.84 12.67
CA THR A 199 -11.60 7.82 12.99
C THR A 199 -12.12 6.38 12.91
N ARG A 200 -13.12 6.06 13.73
CA ARG A 200 -13.65 4.70 13.79
C ARG A 200 -14.26 4.34 12.44
N ALA A 201 -14.10 3.10 11.97
CA ALA A 201 -14.61 2.66 10.67
C ALA A 201 -16.11 2.95 10.46
N ARG A 202 -16.91 2.76 11.51
CA ARG A 202 -18.35 3.08 11.53
C ARG A 202 -18.71 4.55 11.25
N GLU A 203 -17.76 5.46 11.40
CA GLU A 203 -17.92 6.90 11.20
C GLU A 203 -17.40 7.35 9.83
N TRP A 204 -16.82 6.44 9.03
CA TRP A 204 -16.35 6.78 7.69
C TRP A 204 -17.51 7.19 6.79
N ARG A 205 -17.30 8.30 6.07
CA ARG A 205 -18.25 8.93 5.15
C ARG A 205 -17.49 9.52 3.98
N LEU A 206 -17.73 8.98 2.79
CA LEU A 206 -17.28 9.58 1.54
C LEU A 206 -18.19 10.75 1.12
N PRO A 207 -17.64 11.77 0.42
CA PRO A 207 -18.46 12.83 -0.17
C PRO A 207 -19.26 12.31 -1.37
N ARG A 208 -20.50 12.79 -1.53
CA ARG A 208 -21.40 12.42 -2.64
C ARG A 208 -20.81 12.68 -4.03
N LEU A 209 -19.90 13.65 -4.15
CA LEU A 209 -19.21 13.95 -5.41
C LEU A 209 -18.48 12.73 -5.98
N LEU A 210 -17.93 11.85 -5.13
CA LEU A 210 -17.25 10.64 -5.60
C LEU A 210 -18.20 9.66 -6.30
N VAL A 211 -19.49 9.66 -5.95
CA VAL A 211 -20.49 8.82 -6.62
C VAL A 211 -20.70 9.33 -8.04
N VAL A 212 -20.83 10.64 -8.21
CA VAL A 212 -20.97 11.26 -9.53
C VAL A 212 -19.75 10.98 -10.39
N LEU A 213 -18.54 11.14 -9.83
CA LEU A 213 -17.30 10.81 -10.53
C LEU A 213 -17.25 9.34 -10.95
N TYR A 214 -17.62 8.41 -10.05
CA TYR A 214 -17.65 6.99 -10.36
C TYR A 214 -18.60 6.64 -11.49
N LEU A 215 -19.82 7.20 -11.49
CA LEU A 215 -20.80 6.97 -12.55
C LEU A 215 -20.31 7.53 -13.89
N ILE A 216 -19.72 8.74 -13.90
CA ILE A 216 -19.15 9.32 -15.11
C ILE A 216 -18.01 8.45 -15.64
N THR A 217 -17.06 8.07 -14.80
CA THR A 217 -15.93 7.21 -15.18
C THR A 217 -16.41 5.86 -15.71
N TYR A 218 -17.39 5.24 -15.06
CA TYR A 218 -17.98 3.97 -15.50
C TYR A 218 -18.65 4.12 -16.87
N VAL A 219 -19.46 5.16 -17.09
CA VAL A 219 -20.08 5.42 -18.39
C VAL A 219 -19.03 5.67 -19.46
N MET A 220 -17.98 6.43 -19.17
CA MET A 220 -16.88 6.66 -20.11
C MET A 220 -16.15 5.37 -20.47
N GLU A 221 -15.94 4.47 -19.51
CA GLU A 221 -15.29 3.17 -19.74
C GLU A 221 -16.08 2.30 -20.72
N LEU A 222 -17.43 2.29 -20.65
CA LEU A 222 -18.30 1.53 -21.55
C LEU A 222 -18.10 1.87 -23.03
N PHE A 223 -17.66 3.10 -23.34
CA PHE A 223 -17.38 3.55 -24.70
C PHE A 223 -15.87 3.55 -25.03
N SER A 224 -15.01 3.19 -24.09
CA SER A 224 -13.56 3.16 -24.28
C SER A 224 -13.11 1.81 -24.81
N SER A 225 -12.12 1.81 -25.71
CA SER A 225 -11.40 0.57 -26.05
C SER A 225 -10.40 0.26 -24.93
N THR A 226 -10.57 -0.89 -24.31
CA THR A 226 -9.70 -1.39 -23.21
C THR A 226 -8.29 -1.77 -23.68
N THR A 227 -8.08 -1.87 -24.99
CA THR A 227 -6.81 -2.26 -25.62
C THR A 227 -6.00 -1.08 -26.14
N SER A 228 -6.49 0.16 -26.07
CA SER A 228 -5.70 1.31 -26.55
C SER A 228 -4.69 1.78 -25.51
N SER A 229 -3.50 2.16 -25.99
CA SER A 229 -2.46 2.84 -25.19
C SER A 229 -2.71 4.34 -25.03
N SER A 230 -3.90 4.81 -25.39
CA SER A 230 -4.28 6.22 -25.22
C SER A 230 -4.26 6.59 -23.75
N PHE A 231 -3.75 7.78 -23.44
CA PHE A 231 -3.78 8.34 -22.09
C PHE A 231 -5.17 8.26 -21.46
N PHE A 232 -6.22 8.48 -22.25
CA PHE A 232 -7.60 8.43 -21.78
C PHE A 232 -8.02 7.02 -21.32
N SER A 233 -7.74 5.97 -22.13
CA SER A 233 -8.04 4.59 -21.76
C SER A 233 -7.25 4.14 -20.53
N VAL A 234 -5.97 4.49 -20.45
CA VAL A 234 -5.12 4.19 -19.29
C VAL A 234 -5.64 4.90 -18.04
N ALA A 235 -6.05 6.16 -18.14
CA ALA A 235 -6.60 6.91 -17.02
C ALA A 235 -7.89 6.27 -16.48
N LEU A 236 -8.81 5.86 -17.35
CA LEU A 236 -10.04 5.17 -16.95
C LEU A 236 -9.75 3.81 -16.28
N LEU A 237 -8.86 3.02 -16.88
CA LEU A 237 -8.44 1.70 -16.40
C LEU A 237 -7.89 1.75 -14.96
N ASN A 238 -7.27 2.86 -14.56
CA ASN A 238 -6.76 3.04 -13.19
C ASN A 238 -7.75 3.75 -12.26
N LEU A 239 -8.48 4.76 -12.76
CA LEU A 239 -9.38 5.57 -11.95
C LEU A 239 -10.59 4.77 -11.45
N LEU A 240 -11.18 3.94 -12.32
CA LEU A 240 -12.37 3.20 -11.94
C LEU A 240 -12.10 2.19 -10.81
N PRO A 241 -11.04 1.35 -10.86
CA PRO A 241 -10.68 0.49 -9.73
C PRO A 241 -10.37 1.27 -8.45
N LEU A 242 -9.70 2.42 -8.54
CA LEU A 242 -9.44 3.26 -7.36
C LEU A 242 -10.74 3.73 -6.69
N LEU A 243 -11.70 4.22 -7.47
CA LEU A 243 -13.01 4.62 -6.96
C LEU A 243 -13.78 3.41 -6.39
N SER A 244 -13.74 2.27 -7.07
CA SER A 244 -14.30 1.00 -6.58
C SER A 244 -13.73 0.63 -5.21
N TYR A 245 -12.41 0.73 -5.00
CA TYR A 245 -11.80 0.47 -3.71
C TYR A 245 -12.21 1.48 -2.63
N LEU A 246 -12.33 2.77 -2.96
CA LEU A 246 -12.87 3.76 -2.02
C LEU A 246 -14.27 3.37 -1.55
N PHE A 247 -15.14 2.97 -2.47
CA PHE A 247 -16.48 2.51 -2.11
C PHE A 247 -16.47 1.17 -1.39
N ALA A 248 -15.55 0.26 -1.66
CA ALA A 248 -15.35 -0.94 -0.85
C ALA A 248 -15.02 -0.57 0.60
N PHE A 249 -14.10 0.38 0.84
CA PHE A 249 -13.82 0.87 2.20
C PHE A 249 -15.03 1.52 2.87
N GLN A 250 -15.85 2.27 2.12
CA GLN A 250 -17.11 2.81 2.62
C GLN A 250 -18.10 1.70 2.99
N ALA A 251 -18.22 0.64 2.19
CA ALA A 251 -19.07 -0.51 2.48
C ALA A 251 -18.63 -1.20 3.78
N VAL A 252 -17.32 -1.39 3.98
CA VAL A 252 -16.78 -1.87 5.26
C VAL A 252 -17.21 -0.95 6.41
N GLY A 253 -17.06 0.37 6.26
CA GLY A 253 -17.51 1.35 7.26
C GLY A 253 -19.01 1.25 7.56
N PHE A 254 -19.84 1.03 6.54
CA PHE A 254 -21.28 0.79 6.70
C PHE A 254 -21.58 -0.48 7.51
N PHE A 255 -20.89 -1.60 7.24
CA PHE A 255 -21.06 -2.82 8.03
C PHE A 255 -20.62 -2.65 9.48
N PHE A 256 -19.55 -1.90 9.75
CA PHE A 256 -19.17 -1.53 11.13
C PHE A 256 -20.23 -0.67 11.82
N PHE A 257 -20.88 0.22 11.09
CA PHE A 257 -22.02 0.99 11.61
C PHE A 257 -23.22 0.09 11.92
N LEU A 258 -23.60 -0.79 10.99
CA LEU A 258 -24.74 -1.69 11.15
C LEU A 258 -24.53 -2.65 12.32
N ALA A 259 -23.32 -3.22 12.44
CA ALA A 259 -22.94 -4.05 13.56
C ALA A 259 -23.09 -3.33 14.90
N HIS A 260 -22.72 -2.04 14.96
CA HIS A 260 -22.88 -1.24 16.16
C HIS A 260 -24.35 -0.99 16.52
N GLN A 261 -25.18 -0.62 15.53
CA GLN A 261 -26.61 -0.35 15.77
C GLN A 261 -27.40 -1.60 16.16
N ARG A 262 -27.03 -2.76 15.61
CA ARG A 262 -27.70 -4.04 15.88
C ARG A 262 -27.07 -4.85 17.01
N GLY A 263 -26.05 -4.32 17.69
CA GLY A 263 -25.36 -5.03 18.77
C GLY A 263 -24.64 -6.32 18.33
N TRP A 264 -24.23 -6.41 17.07
CA TRP A 264 -23.49 -7.56 16.55
C TRP A 264 -22.10 -7.67 17.18
N ASN A 265 -21.57 -8.90 17.25
CA ASN A 265 -20.19 -9.14 17.65
C ASN A 265 -19.22 -8.39 16.70
N LYS A 266 -18.18 -7.75 17.28
CA LYS A 266 -17.15 -7.02 16.53
C LYS A 266 -16.41 -7.86 15.50
N ALA A 267 -16.39 -9.19 15.66
CA ALA A 267 -15.81 -10.10 14.68
C ALA A 267 -16.58 -10.13 13.34
N ILE A 268 -17.90 -9.95 13.37
CA ILE A 268 -18.77 -10.02 12.18
C ILE A 268 -18.39 -8.98 11.11
N PRO A 269 -18.32 -7.66 11.42
CA PRO A 269 -17.93 -6.68 10.40
C PRO A 269 -16.48 -6.84 9.93
N VAL A 270 -15.59 -7.44 10.74
CA VAL A 270 -14.22 -7.76 10.31
C VAL A 270 -14.22 -8.90 9.29
N LEU A 271 -14.99 -9.97 9.53
CA LEU A 271 -15.12 -11.09 8.60
C LEU A 271 -15.79 -10.66 7.28
N ILE A 272 -16.77 -9.74 7.34
CA ILE A 272 -17.40 -9.17 6.14
C ILE A 272 -16.43 -8.27 5.36
N ALA A 273 -15.47 -7.62 6.02
CA ALA A 273 -14.54 -6.74 5.34
C ALA A 273 -13.65 -7.45 4.32
N ILE A 274 -13.31 -8.72 4.58
CA ILE A 274 -12.46 -9.53 3.69
C ILE A 274 -13.09 -9.71 2.30
N PRO A 275 -14.28 -10.34 2.16
CA PRO A 275 -14.90 -10.49 0.85
C PRO A 275 -15.24 -9.15 0.19
N VAL A 276 -15.62 -8.11 0.97
CA VAL A 276 -15.89 -6.77 0.40
C VAL A 276 -14.66 -6.16 -0.28
N LEU A 277 -13.48 -6.36 0.29
CA LEU A 277 -12.24 -5.85 -0.29
C LEU A 277 -11.69 -6.75 -1.41
N LEU A 278 -11.96 -8.05 -1.38
CA LEU A 278 -11.49 -9.01 -2.38
C LEU A 278 -12.43 -9.13 -3.60
N PHE A 279 -13.70 -8.78 -3.47
CA PHE A 279 -14.69 -8.86 -4.54
C PHE A 279 -15.18 -7.46 -4.92
N PRO A 280 -14.56 -6.81 -5.95
CA PRO A 280 -14.86 -5.44 -6.33
C PRO A 280 -16.35 -5.11 -6.55
N PRO A 281 -17.21 -6.02 -7.06
CA PRO A 281 -18.65 -5.75 -7.17
C PRO A 281 -19.36 -5.44 -5.85
N LEU A 282 -18.84 -5.88 -4.69
CA LEU A 282 -19.41 -5.52 -3.38
C LEU A 282 -19.23 -4.03 -3.03
N SER A 283 -18.39 -3.30 -3.77
CA SER A 283 -18.24 -1.85 -3.63
C SER A 283 -19.55 -1.09 -3.87
N ILE A 284 -20.49 -1.66 -4.62
CA ILE A 284 -21.83 -1.08 -4.88
C ILE A 284 -22.54 -0.73 -3.56
N ILE A 285 -22.37 -1.53 -2.50
CA ILE A 285 -22.95 -1.24 -1.18
C ILE A 285 -22.46 0.11 -0.65
N GLY A 286 -21.17 0.42 -0.83
CA GLY A 286 -20.58 1.68 -0.41
C GLY A 286 -21.01 2.85 -1.30
N VAL A 287 -21.23 2.60 -2.60
CA VAL A 287 -21.83 3.59 -3.52
C VAL A 287 -23.21 3.98 -3.00
N LEU A 288 -24.06 2.99 -2.69
CA LEU A 288 -25.41 3.22 -2.17
C LEU A 288 -25.40 3.93 -0.81
N ASP A 289 -24.55 3.54 0.14
CA ASP A 289 -24.41 4.20 1.45
C ASP A 289 -23.91 5.66 1.34
N THR A 290 -23.19 6.00 0.27
CA THR A 290 -22.73 7.36 0.01
C THR A 290 -23.78 8.20 -0.71
N ALA A 291 -24.43 7.62 -1.73
CA ALA A 291 -25.45 8.27 -2.53
C ALA A 291 -26.71 8.59 -1.71
N PHE A 292 -27.17 7.62 -0.93
CA PHE A 292 -28.41 7.69 -0.17
C PHE A 292 -28.14 7.71 1.33
N PRO A 293 -28.97 8.39 2.15
CA PRO A 293 -28.80 8.45 3.60
C PRO A 293 -29.25 7.15 4.31
N ILE A 294 -28.84 5.98 3.82
CA ILE A 294 -29.33 4.65 4.25
C ILE A 294 -29.15 4.43 5.76
N ARG A 295 -28.07 4.96 6.35
CA ARG A 295 -27.80 4.81 7.79
C ARG A 295 -28.88 5.42 8.69
N LYS A 296 -29.61 6.44 8.23
CA LYS A 296 -30.72 7.06 8.99
C LYS A 296 -31.87 6.09 9.22
N SER A 297 -32.07 5.14 8.31
CA SER A 297 -33.13 4.13 8.43
C SER A 297 -32.85 3.08 9.51
N PHE A 298 -31.62 3.04 10.05
CA PHE A 298 -31.20 2.07 11.08
C PHE A 298 -30.91 2.71 12.44
N THR A 299 -31.00 4.04 12.55
CA THR A 299 -31.01 4.72 13.85
C THR A 299 -32.43 4.70 14.39
N LYS A 300 -32.64 4.12 15.59
CA LYS A 300 -33.92 4.28 16.31
C LYS A 300 -34.17 5.78 16.57
N PRO A 301 -35.42 6.26 16.50
CA PRO A 301 -35.76 7.64 16.86
C PRO A 301 -35.36 7.95 18.31
#